data_AF-A0A554LRM7-F1
#
_entry.id   AF-A0A554LRM7-F1
#
_cell.length_a   1.000
_cell.length_b   1.000
_cell.length_c   1.000
_cell.angle_alpha   90.00
_cell.angle_beta   90.00
_cell.angle_gamma   90.00
#
_symmetry.space_group_name_H-M   'P 1'
#
loop_
_entity.id
_entity.type
_entity.pdbx_description
1 polymer ?
#
loop_
_entity_poly.entity_id
_entity_poly.type
_entity_poly.pdbx_seq_one_letter_code
_entity_poly.pdbx_strand_id
1 'polypeptide(L)' 'MMKNKTIFWDYNLNNLDLKNPHVKTWLLNRKLKFGDLSDISKKDLKKFLSVLKIENSIKELLQNYLKSNARC' A
#
# COMPACT_ATOMS: atom_id res chain seq x y z
N MET A 1 -14.13 -21.92 31.02
CA MET A 1 -13.60 -21.97 29.64
C MET A 1 -12.84 -20.68 29.36
N MET A 2 -11.52 -20.69 29.50
CA MET A 2 -10.69 -19.55 29.08
C MET A 2 -10.63 -19.58 27.55
N LYS A 3 -11.23 -18.57 26.90
CA LYS A 3 -11.04 -18.35 25.47
C LYS A 3 -9.57 -17.96 25.28
N ASN A 4 -8.76 -18.91 24.83
CA ASN A 4 -7.44 -18.61 24.29
C ASN A 4 -7.68 -17.58 23.18
N LYS A 5 -7.39 -16.30 23.46
CA LYS A 5 -7.26 -15.30 22.41
C LYS A 5 -6.08 -15.78 21.59
N THR A 6 -6.35 -16.47 20.49
CA THR A 6 -5.35 -16.82 19.50
C THR A 6 -4.69 -15.49 19.14
N ILE A 7 -3.45 -15.28 19.62
CA ILE A 7 -2.69 -14.07 19.34
C ILE A 7 -2.23 -14.21 17.89
N PHE A 8 -3.16 -14.00 16.97
CA PHE A 8 -2.79 -13.57 15.65
C PHE A 8 -2.28 -12.15 15.83
N TRP A 9 -1.08 -11.87 15.32
CA TRP A 9 -0.61 -10.50 15.09
C TRP A 9 -1.45 -9.83 13.98
N ASP A 10 -2.78 -9.93 14.09
CA ASP A 10 -3.75 -9.16 13.35
C ASP A 10 -3.65 -7.75 13.89
N TYR A 11 -2.66 -7.02 13.38
CA TYR A 11 -2.74 -5.57 13.36
C TYR A 11 -4.10 -5.23 12.77
N ASN A 12 -5.02 -4.78 13.61
CA ASN A 12 -6.34 -4.38 13.17
C ASN A 12 -6.17 -3.21 12.19
N LEU A 13 -6.21 -3.51 10.90
CA LEU A 13 -5.95 -2.55 9.82
C LEU A 13 -6.96 -1.39 9.85
N ASN A 14 -8.11 -1.58 10.51
CA ASN A 14 -9.15 -0.58 10.67
C ASN A 14 -8.73 0.61 11.56
N ASN A 15 -7.72 0.42 12.43
CA ASN A 15 -7.23 1.47 13.35
C ASN A 15 -5.92 2.13 12.87
N LEU A 16 -5.52 1.93 11.62
CA LEU A 16 -4.30 2.53 11.10
C LEU A 16 -4.45 4.04 10.91
N ASP A 17 -3.47 4.80 11.43
CA ASP A 17 -3.35 6.22 11.11
C ASP A 17 -2.79 6.40 9.70
N LEU A 18 -3.67 6.40 8.70
CA LEU A 18 -3.31 6.62 7.29
C LEU A 18 -2.83 8.05 7.00
N LYS A 19 -2.94 8.99 7.96
CA LYS A 19 -2.35 10.32 7.82
C LYS A 19 -0.84 10.27 8.04
N ASN A 20 -0.35 9.30 8.81
CA ASN A 20 1.07 9.08 8.99
C ASN A 20 1.71 8.53 7.68
N PRO A 21 2.65 9.27 7.07
CA PRO A 21 3.26 8.87 5.80
C PRO A 21 4.03 7.55 5.88
N HIS A 22 4.61 7.22 7.04
CA HIS A 22 5.32 5.95 7.24
C HIS A 22 4.35 4.76 7.22
N VAL A 23 3.21 4.90 7.92
CA VAL A 23 2.15 3.87 7.97
C VAL A 23 1.55 3.66 6.59
N LYS A 24 1.26 4.76 5.87
CA LYS A 24 0.73 4.70 4.50
C LYS A 24 1.72 4.02 3.54
N THR A 25 3.01 4.35 3.63
CA THR A 25 4.07 3.74 2.81
C THR A 25 4.20 2.24 3.10
N TRP A 26 4.19 1.84 4.39
CA TRP A 26 4.20 0.44 4.79
C TRP A 26 3.00 -0.33 4.23
N LEU A 27 1.79 0.24 4.35
CA LEU A 27 0.56 -0.40 3.85
C LEU A 27 0.59 -0.58 2.34
N LEU A 28 1.00 0.45 1.58
CA LEU A 28 1.12 0.38 0.13
C LEU A 28 2.16 -0.67 -0.31
N ASN A 29 3.32 -0.72 0.36
CA ASN A 29 4.33 -1.75 0.09
C ASN A 29 3.76 -3.16 0.31
N ARG A 30 3.05 -3.36 1.42
CA ARG A 30 2.42 -4.65 1.74
C ARG A 30 1.41 -5.03 0.66
N LYS A 31 0.45 -4.14 0.36
CA LYS A 31 -0.59 -4.37 -0.65
C LYS A 31 0.01 -4.77 -2.00
N LEU A 32 0.96 -3.99 -2.51
CA LEU A 32 1.62 -4.27 -3.79
C LEU A 32 2.40 -5.58 -3.80
N LYS A 33 3.07 -5.96 -2.70
CA LYS A 33 3.76 -7.24 -2.58
C LYS A 33 2.81 -8.44 -2.65
N PHE A 34 1.58 -8.28 -2.16
CA PHE A 34 0.56 -9.33 -2.20
C PHE A 34 -0.38 -9.20 -3.43
N GLY A 35 -0.09 -8.28 -4.36
CA GLY A 35 -0.93 -8.06 -5.54
C GLY A 35 -2.31 -7.44 -5.23
N ASP A 36 -2.50 -6.92 -4.02
CA ASP A 36 -3.72 -6.21 -3.65
C ASP A 36 -3.65 -4.77 -4.18
N LEU A 37 -4.51 -4.45 -5.15
CA LEU A 37 -4.61 -3.12 -5.74
C LEU A 37 -5.83 -2.33 -5.21
N SER A 38 -6.61 -2.90 -4.29
CA SER A 38 -7.76 -2.23 -3.69
C SER A 38 -7.35 -0.96 -2.94
N ASP A 39 -8.17 0.08 -3.02
CA ASP A 39 -7.99 1.35 -2.29
C ASP A 39 -6.66 2.08 -2.52
N ILE A 40 -5.90 1.70 -3.56
CA ILE A 40 -4.70 2.43 -3.96
C ILE A 40 -5.10 3.58 -4.86
N SER A 41 -5.18 4.78 -4.29
CA SER A 41 -5.53 5.97 -5.05
C SER A 41 -4.37 6.43 -5.95
N LYS A 42 -4.70 7.02 -7.10
CA LYS A 42 -3.71 7.66 -7.99
C LYS A 42 -2.91 8.75 -7.27
N LYS A 43 -3.54 9.47 -6.34
CA LYS A 43 -2.91 10.51 -5.51
C LYS A 43 -1.86 9.90 -4.58
N ASP A 44 -2.17 8.79 -3.94
CA ASP A 44 -1.23 8.06 -3.09
C ASP A 44 -0.05 7.50 -3.90
N LEU A 45 -0.31 6.92 -5.08
CA LEU A 45 0.75 6.46 -5.98
C LEU A 45 1.68 7.62 -6.38
N LYS A 46 1.14 8.76 -6.83
CA LYS A 46 1.97 9.93 -7.17
C LYS A 46 2.83 10.41 -6.00
N LYS A 47 2.30 10.35 -4.77
CA LYS A 47 2.97 10.85 -3.57
C LYS A 47 4.03 9.88 -3.03
N PHE A 48 3.75 8.58 -3.04
CA PHE A 48 4.54 7.58 -2.31
C PHE A 48 5.36 6.66 -3.22
N LEU A 49 5.10 6.57 -4.53
CA LEU A 49 5.74 5.60 -5.42
C LEU A 49 7.28 5.69 -5.42
N SER A 50 7.85 6.88 -5.24
CA SER A 50 9.32 7.06 -5.18
C SER A 50 9.94 6.33 -3.99
N VAL A 51 9.25 6.29 -2.84
CA VAL A 51 9.73 5.72 -1.57
C VAL A 51 9.30 4.26 -1.34
N LEU A 52 8.49 3.68 -2.24
CA LEU A 52 8.09 2.28 -2.14
C LEU A 52 9.30 1.35 -2.38
N LYS A 53 9.39 0.31 -1.54
CA LYS A 53 10.39 -0.77 -1.57
C LYS A 53 9.75 -2.01 -2.19
N ILE A 54 9.39 -1.88 -3.46
CA ILE A 54 8.77 -2.92 -4.30
C ILE A 54 9.70 -3.25 -5.47
N GLU A 55 9.42 -4.34 -6.17
CA GLU A 55 10.17 -4.74 -7.37
C GLU A 55 10.21 -3.62 -8.42
N ASN A 56 11.35 -3.46 -9.08
CA ASN A 56 11.57 -2.38 -10.06
C ASN A 56 10.58 -2.48 -11.23
N SER A 57 10.26 -3.69 -11.69
CA SER A 57 9.28 -3.92 -12.75
C SER A 57 7.87 -3.42 -12.38
N ILE A 58 7.44 -3.64 -11.14
CA ILE A 58 6.17 -3.13 -10.62
C ILE A 58 6.23 -1.60 -10.54
N LYS A 59 7.36 -1.05 -10.10
CA LYS A 59 7.57 0.39 -10.02
C LYS A 59 7.46 1.06 -11.39
N GLU A 60 8.08 0.48 -12.42
CA GLU A 60 7.99 0.94 -13.81
C GLU A 60 6.56 0.82 -14.35
N LEU A 61 5.87 -0.29 -14.10
CA LEU A 61 4.47 -0.48 -14.49
C LEU A 61 3.57 0.60 -13.89
N LEU A 62 3.71 0.88 -12.59
CA LEU A 62 2.95 1.93 -11.90
C LEU A 62 3.30 3.32 -12.43
N GLN A 63 4.57 3.59 -12.74
CA GLN A 63 4.98 4.85 -13.37
C GLN A 63 4.35 5.02 -14.76
N ASN A 64 4.34 3.96 -15.58
CA ASN A 64 3.74 3.98 -16.90
C ASN A 64 2.22 4.16 -16.82
N TYR A 65 1.56 3.50 -15.88
CA TYR A 65 0.15 3.71 -15.58
C TYR A 65 -0.14 5.19 -15.23
N LEU A 66 0.68 5.81 -14.38
CA LEU A 66 0.54 7.22 -14.03
C LEU A 66 0.74 8.16 -15.22
N LYS A 67 1.68 7.85 -16.13
CA LYS A 67 1.98 8.62 -17.34
C LYS A 67 0.88 8.49 -18.40
N SER A 68 0.41 7.26 -18.65
CA SER A 68 -0.65 6.99 -19.63
C SER A 68 -1.95 7.71 -19.25
N ASN A 69 -2.28 7.74 -17.96
CA ASN A 69 -3.46 8.43 -17.44
C ASN A 69 -3.24 9.93 -17.17
N ALA A 70 -2.13 10.52 -17.60
CA ALA A 70 -1.88 11.97 -17.48
C ALA A 70 -2.19 12.74 -18.78
N ARG A 71 -2.57 12.04 -19.85
CA ARG A 71 -2.86 12.61 -21.18
C ARG A 71 -4.34 12.92 -21.43
N CYS A 72 -5.13 13.15 -20.37
CA CYS A 72 -6.50 13.65 -20.47
C CYS A 72 -6.64 14.94 -19.69
#